data_AF-A0A5C7MX68-F1
#
_entry.id   AF-A0A5C7MX68-F1
#
_cell.length_a   1.000
_cell.length_b   1.000
_cell.length_c   1.000
_cell.angle_alpha   90.00
_cell.angle_beta   90.00
_cell.angle_gamma   90.00
#
_symmetry.space_group_name_H-M   'P 1'
#
loop_
_entity.id
_entity.type
_entity.pdbx_description
1 polymer ?
#
loop_
_entity_poly.entity_id
_entity_poly.type
_entity_poly.pdbx_seq_one_letter_code
_entity_poly.pdbx_strand_id
1 'polypeptide(L)'
;MRFFTILLVLVAAGCSPLYIPTTRNVPLFREQGEFQASVIASTGAEVQTALAVTDHVAVMVNGSLLRQKISEPESYTRSHTFVEGGIGYYKANRRSRVEIFAGYGLGKGTSYSQYYFFEDYFGQKDLVATGTYSRIFIQPSFGQNNRRFNLAFSPRISLVDFSEFSSNDNNPALDTETIKPNEKPRLFIEPALTGKFPLVGNLQGMFQLGLNIPADSETFFDYVPLQFAIGIQLNTGSLRTRVY
;
A
#
# COMPACT_ATOMS: atom_id res chain seq x y z
N MET A 1 35.09 -2.80 20.67
CA MET A 1 33.70 -2.37 20.93
C MET A 1 33.60 -0.85 20.79
N ARG A 2 32.84 -0.32 19.83
CA ARG A 2 31.94 0.85 19.98
C ARG A 2 31.38 1.29 18.62
N PHE A 3 30.07 1.50 18.62
CA PHE A 3 29.25 2.23 17.64
C PHE A 3 29.36 1.86 16.16
N PHE A 4 28.55 0.85 15.85
CA PHE A 4 27.94 0.58 14.55
C PHE A 4 27.01 1.75 14.17
N THR A 5 27.56 2.82 13.61
CA THR A 5 26.77 3.98 13.16
C THR A 5 26.02 3.62 11.88
N ILE A 6 24.83 3.03 12.02
CA ILE A 6 23.92 2.81 10.89
C ILE A 6 23.49 4.18 10.36
N LEU A 7 23.90 4.45 9.13
CA LEU A 7 23.51 5.61 8.35
C LEU A 7 22.02 5.51 8.03
N LEU A 8 21.18 6.09 8.89
CA LEU A 8 19.75 6.28 8.63
C LEU A 8 19.58 7.38 7.58
N VAL A 9 19.80 7.04 6.30
CA VAL A 9 19.44 7.91 5.18
C VAL A 9 17.91 7.96 5.11
N LEU A 10 17.31 8.99 5.71
CA LEU A 10 15.95 9.38 5.35
C LEU A 10 15.97 9.84 3.89
N VAL A 11 15.47 9.00 2.99
CA VAL A 11 15.15 9.40 1.62
C VAL A 11 13.86 10.21 1.64
N ALA A 12 13.98 11.46 2.09
CA ALA A 12 12.96 12.50 1.89
C ALA A 12 13.29 13.30 0.62
N ALA A 13 13.32 12.61 -0.53
CA ALA A 13 13.42 13.26 -1.83
C ALA A 13 12.03 13.84 -2.20
N GLY A 14 12.01 15.09 -2.67
CA GLY A 14 10.79 15.90 -2.86
C GLY A 14 9.86 15.49 -4.01
N CYS A 15 9.78 14.22 -4.36
CA CYS A 15 8.78 13.73 -5.30
C CYS A 15 7.39 13.78 -4.65
N SER A 16 6.36 14.11 -5.44
CA SER A 16 4.96 14.00 -5.04
C SER A 16 4.30 12.80 -5.73
N PRO A 17 4.64 11.54 -5.36
CA PRO A 17 4.18 10.38 -6.11
C PRO A 17 2.66 10.29 -6.18
N LEU A 18 2.20 10.09 -7.42
CA LEU A 18 0.79 9.91 -7.78
C LEU A 18 0.30 8.53 -7.35
N TYR A 19 1.14 7.51 -7.54
CA TYR A 19 0.91 6.17 -7.01
C TYR A 19 1.58 6.03 -5.63
N ILE A 20 0.77 6.03 -4.58
CA ILE A 20 1.21 5.68 -3.22
C ILE A 20 0.85 4.21 -2.96
N PRO A 21 1.82 3.28 -3.00
CA PRO A 21 1.57 1.87 -2.74
C PRO A 21 1.16 1.64 -1.28
N THR A 22 0.05 0.95 -1.05
CA THR A 22 -0.36 0.52 0.30
C THR A 22 0.55 -0.56 0.85
N THR A 23 0.68 -0.59 2.18
CA THR A 23 1.25 -1.73 2.90
C THR A 23 0.46 -2.99 2.58
N ARG A 24 1.14 -4.13 2.62
CA ARG A 24 0.52 -5.44 2.39
C ARG A 24 -0.23 -5.85 3.65
N ASN A 25 -1.51 -6.14 3.55
CA ASN A 25 -2.27 -6.79 4.62
C ASN A 25 -1.85 -8.26 4.67
N VAL A 26 -1.25 -8.66 5.78
CA VAL A 26 -0.72 -10.02 5.98
C VAL A 26 -1.37 -10.58 7.25
N PRO A 27 -2.60 -11.14 7.17
CA PRO A 27 -3.32 -11.57 8.36
C PRO A 27 -2.56 -12.64 9.16
N LEU A 28 -2.04 -13.65 8.48
CA LEU A 28 -1.50 -14.88 9.08
C LEU A 28 -2.59 -15.64 9.85
N PHE A 29 -3.71 -15.95 9.20
CA PHE A 29 -4.82 -16.71 9.79
C PHE A 29 -4.45 -18.14 10.21
N ARG A 30 -5.24 -18.69 11.13
CA ARG A 30 -5.08 -20.05 11.68
C ARG A 30 -6.33 -20.91 11.56
N GLU A 31 -7.49 -20.35 11.85
CA GLU A 31 -8.77 -21.06 12.01
C GLU A 31 -9.94 -20.15 11.60
N GLN A 32 -11.07 -20.75 11.23
CA GLN A 32 -12.26 -20.01 10.83
C GLN A 32 -12.72 -19.04 11.92
N GLY A 33 -13.20 -17.85 11.52
CA GLY A 33 -13.74 -16.83 12.43
C GLY A 33 -12.68 -15.91 13.06
N GLU A 34 -11.40 -16.11 12.78
CA GLU A 34 -10.37 -15.11 13.11
C GLU A 34 -10.63 -13.82 12.32
N PHE A 35 -10.67 -12.69 13.03
CA PHE A 35 -10.84 -11.34 12.50
C PHE A 35 -9.65 -10.47 12.90
N GLN A 36 -9.22 -9.61 11.99
CA GLN A 36 -8.14 -8.66 12.22
C GLN A 36 -8.53 -7.27 11.74
N ALA A 37 -8.13 -6.26 12.51
CA ALA A 37 -8.22 -4.85 12.13
C ALA A 37 -6.93 -4.13 12.54
N SER A 38 -6.29 -3.44 11.61
CA SER A 38 -5.06 -2.67 11.85
C SER A 38 -5.28 -1.19 11.52
N VAL A 39 -4.66 -0.31 12.31
CA VAL A 39 -4.40 1.08 11.94
C VAL A 39 -2.89 1.26 11.82
N ILE A 40 -2.45 1.78 10.68
CA ILE A 40 -1.06 1.81 10.25
C ILE A 40 -0.71 3.24 9.81
N ALA A 41 0.45 3.72 10.23
CA ALA A 41 1.07 4.93 9.72
C ALA A 41 2.23 4.56 8.78
N SER A 42 2.21 5.11 7.57
CA SER A 42 3.21 4.90 6.52
C SER A 42 3.57 6.26 5.89
N THR A 43 3.55 6.38 4.56
CA THR A 43 3.45 7.67 3.83
C THR A 43 2.12 8.38 4.12
N GLY A 44 1.08 7.63 4.50
CA GLY A 44 -0.23 8.16 4.91
C GLY A 44 -0.82 7.40 6.09
N ALA A 45 -2.12 7.58 6.31
CA ALA A 45 -2.90 6.77 7.25
C ALA A 45 -3.54 5.59 6.50
N GLU A 46 -3.30 4.38 6.99
CA GLU A 46 -3.82 3.14 6.41
C GLU A 46 -4.68 2.38 7.44
N VAL A 47 -5.78 1.80 6.96
CA VAL A 47 -6.64 0.89 7.72
C VAL A 47 -6.70 -0.42 6.97
N GLN A 48 -6.51 -1.53 7.67
CA GLN A 48 -6.58 -2.87 7.09
C GLN A 48 -7.55 -3.73 7.90
N THR A 49 -8.39 -4.50 7.23
CA THR A 49 -9.29 -5.46 7.87
C THR A 49 -9.25 -6.79 7.15
N ALA A 50 -9.41 -7.89 7.87
CA ALA A 50 -9.49 -9.22 7.28
C ALA A 50 -10.32 -10.17 8.14
N LEU A 51 -10.94 -11.17 7.51
CA LEU A 51 -11.76 -12.19 8.15
C LEU A 51 -11.51 -13.57 7.51
N ALA A 52 -11.23 -14.57 8.34
CA ALA A 52 -11.24 -15.98 7.97
C ALA A 52 -12.70 -16.48 7.87
N VAL A 53 -13.22 -16.60 6.65
CA VAL A 53 -14.62 -16.96 6.37
C VAL A 53 -14.86 -18.46 6.53
N THR A 54 -13.88 -19.28 6.14
CA THR A 54 -13.82 -20.74 6.36
C THR A 54 -12.43 -21.12 6.89
N ASP A 55 -12.17 -22.38 7.21
CA ASP A 55 -10.85 -22.86 7.66
C ASP A 55 -9.68 -22.62 6.70
N HIS A 56 -9.98 -22.25 5.44
CA HIS A 56 -8.98 -22.02 4.41
C HIS A 56 -9.27 -20.79 3.53
N VAL A 57 -10.48 -20.20 3.57
CA VAL A 57 -10.84 -19.04 2.74
C VAL A 57 -10.98 -17.82 3.62
N ALA A 58 -10.31 -16.74 3.22
CA ALA A 58 -10.37 -15.46 3.91
C ALA A 58 -10.67 -14.32 2.92
N VAL A 59 -11.18 -13.22 3.47
CA VAL A 59 -11.36 -11.95 2.74
C VAL A 59 -10.64 -10.83 3.47
N MET A 60 -10.25 -9.80 2.74
CA MET A 60 -9.65 -8.58 3.30
C MET A 60 -10.12 -7.32 2.59
N VAL A 61 -10.17 -6.22 3.33
CA VAL A 61 -10.45 -4.88 2.81
C VAL A 61 -9.46 -3.91 3.44
N ASN A 62 -8.76 -3.14 2.61
CA ASN A 62 -7.79 -2.13 3.04
C ASN A 62 -8.18 -0.76 2.48
N GLY A 63 -7.88 0.29 3.23
CA GLY A 63 -8.02 1.69 2.82
C GLY A 63 -6.75 2.47 3.14
N SER A 64 -6.42 3.45 2.29
CA SER A 64 -5.31 4.39 2.49
C SER A 64 -5.77 5.81 2.22
N LEU A 65 -5.28 6.73 3.04
CA LEU A 65 -5.66 8.14 3.07
C LEU A 65 -4.40 9.00 3.31
N LEU A 66 -4.11 9.93 2.40
CA LEU A 66 -3.17 11.03 2.63
C LEU A 66 -3.83 12.34 2.26
N ARG A 67 -3.67 13.35 3.12
CA ARG A 67 -4.01 14.73 2.81
C ARG A 67 -2.94 15.64 3.39
N GLN A 68 -2.19 16.31 2.52
CA GLN A 68 -1.10 17.20 2.89
C GLN A 68 -1.22 18.49 2.09
N LYS A 69 -1.17 19.64 2.78
CA LYS A 69 -0.95 20.92 2.11
C LYS A 69 0.54 21.03 1.79
N ILE A 70 0.85 21.30 0.53
CA ILE A 70 2.19 21.59 0.04
C ILE A 70 2.17 23.07 -0.36
N SER A 71 3.21 23.81 0.03
CA SER A 71 3.31 25.27 -0.16
C SER A 71 4.32 25.67 -1.24
N GLU A 72 5.18 24.75 -1.66
CA GLU A 72 6.26 24.94 -2.63
C GLU A 72 6.35 23.69 -3.54
N PRO A 73 6.64 23.83 -4.85
CA PRO A 73 6.87 25.09 -5.57
C PRO A 73 5.60 25.92 -5.76
N GLU A 74 4.43 25.28 -5.84
CA GLU A 74 3.12 25.92 -5.79
C GLU A 74 2.28 25.44 -4.61
N SER A 75 1.29 26.23 -4.20
CA SER A 75 0.38 25.87 -3.10
C SER A 75 -0.75 24.96 -3.59
N TYR A 76 -0.66 23.67 -3.30
CA TYR A 76 -1.70 22.70 -3.62
C TYR A 76 -1.97 21.72 -2.47
N THR A 77 -3.16 21.11 -2.47
CA THR A 77 -3.48 20.02 -1.54
C THR A 77 -3.17 18.69 -2.22
N ARG A 78 -2.04 18.09 -1.86
CA ARG A 78 -1.77 16.69 -2.19
C ARG A 78 -2.80 15.82 -1.49
N SER A 79 -3.52 15.02 -2.28
CA SER A 79 -4.52 14.09 -1.80
C SER A 79 -4.26 12.70 -2.34
N HIS A 80 -4.52 11.68 -1.54
CA HIS A 80 -4.55 10.28 -1.97
C HIS A 80 -5.65 9.57 -1.19
N THR A 81 -6.49 8.86 -1.92
CA THR A 81 -7.51 7.98 -1.36
C THR A 81 -7.48 6.69 -2.15
N PHE A 82 -7.34 5.57 -1.48
CA PHE A 82 -7.33 4.25 -2.11
C PHE A 82 -8.10 3.25 -1.27
N VAL A 83 -8.81 2.34 -1.93
CA VAL A 83 -9.51 1.21 -1.31
C VAL A 83 -9.24 -0.04 -2.13
N GLU A 84 -8.98 -1.16 -1.47
CA GLU A 84 -8.86 -2.47 -2.10
C GLU A 84 -9.61 -3.56 -1.33
N GLY A 85 -10.16 -4.52 -2.08
CA GLY A 85 -10.72 -5.75 -1.55
C GLY A 85 -9.98 -6.95 -2.13
N GLY A 86 -9.84 -8.01 -1.35
CA GLY A 86 -9.23 -9.26 -1.79
C GLY A 86 -9.87 -10.48 -1.17
N ILE A 87 -9.81 -11.59 -1.89
CA ILE A 87 -10.13 -12.94 -1.41
C ILE A 87 -8.85 -13.77 -1.45
N GLY A 88 -8.68 -14.68 -0.49
CA GLY A 88 -7.47 -15.47 -0.40
C GLY A 88 -7.69 -16.86 0.18
N TYR A 89 -6.72 -17.72 -0.12
CA TYR A 89 -6.57 -19.03 0.50
C TYR A 89 -5.48 -18.94 1.57
N TYR A 90 -5.72 -19.52 2.75
CA TYR A 90 -4.74 -19.61 3.82
C TYR A 90 -4.59 -21.03 4.34
N LYS A 91 -3.41 -21.34 4.91
CA LYS A 91 -3.12 -22.61 5.57
C LYS A 91 -2.12 -22.41 6.70
N ALA A 92 -2.49 -22.84 7.90
CA ALA A 92 -1.62 -22.83 9.06
C ALA A 92 -1.10 -24.23 9.42
N ASN A 93 0.22 -24.34 9.61
CA ASN A 93 0.90 -25.51 10.15
C ASN A 93 1.55 -25.16 11.50
N ARG A 94 2.06 -26.16 12.23
CA ARG A 94 2.69 -25.95 13.55
C ARG A 94 3.87 -24.96 13.56
N ARG A 95 4.59 -24.80 12.42
CA ARG A 95 5.79 -23.95 12.31
C ARG A 95 5.63 -22.71 11.41
N SER A 96 4.69 -22.75 10.47
CA SER A 96 4.52 -21.72 9.44
C SER A 96 3.04 -21.48 9.12
N ARG A 97 2.76 -20.32 8.55
CA ARG A 97 1.47 -19.93 7.99
C ARG A 97 1.71 -19.47 6.56
N VAL A 98 0.92 -19.95 5.62
CA VAL A 98 1.04 -19.60 4.20
C VAL A 98 -0.30 -19.10 3.73
N GLU A 99 -0.31 -17.96 3.05
CA GLU A 99 -1.52 -17.34 2.52
C GLU A 99 -1.26 -16.89 1.08
N ILE A 100 -2.32 -16.81 0.29
CA ILE A 100 -2.28 -16.18 -1.03
C ILE A 100 -3.59 -15.43 -1.23
N PHE A 101 -3.50 -14.11 -1.35
CA PHE A 101 -4.64 -13.24 -1.65
C PHE A 101 -4.55 -12.74 -3.09
N ALA A 102 -5.69 -12.64 -3.76
CA ALA A 102 -5.83 -11.90 -5.00
C ALA A 102 -6.97 -10.89 -4.85
N GLY A 103 -6.88 -9.75 -5.53
CA GLY A 103 -7.84 -8.69 -5.32
C GLY A 103 -7.75 -7.54 -6.30
N TYR A 104 -8.62 -6.56 -6.05
CA TYR A 104 -8.80 -5.37 -6.86
C TYR A 104 -8.92 -4.14 -5.96
N GLY A 105 -8.34 -3.03 -6.39
CA GLY A 105 -8.45 -1.74 -5.72
C GLY A 105 -8.64 -0.59 -6.69
N LEU A 106 -9.20 0.50 -6.15
CA LEU A 106 -9.49 1.76 -6.81
C LEU A 106 -8.80 2.88 -6.03
N GLY A 107 -8.18 3.80 -6.75
CA GLY A 107 -7.40 4.90 -6.20
C GLY A 107 -7.63 6.20 -6.92
N LYS A 108 -7.47 7.29 -6.17
CA LYS A 108 -7.39 8.65 -6.70
C LYS A 108 -6.24 9.36 -6.00
N GLY A 109 -5.31 9.90 -6.77
CA GLY A 109 -4.13 10.62 -6.26
C GLY A 109 -3.97 11.96 -6.95
N THR A 110 -3.57 12.99 -6.22
CA THR A 110 -3.21 14.32 -6.73
C THR A 110 -1.71 14.51 -6.61
N SER A 111 -1.07 14.94 -7.69
CA SER A 111 0.38 15.17 -7.79
C SER A 111 0.66 16.49 -8.52
N TYR A 112 1.85 17.02 -8.33
CA TYR A 112 2.42 18.13 -9.10
C TYR A 112 3.63 17.56 -9.85
N SER A 113 3.55 17.50 -11.18
CA SER A 113 4.57 16.91 -12.06
C SER A 113 4.32 17.34 -13.51
N GLN A 114 5.27 17.11 -14.41
CA GLN A 114 5.11 17.38 -15.84
C GLN A 114 4.43 16.19 -16.53
N TYR A 115 3.25 16.44 -17.13
CA TYR A 115 2.46 15.41 -17.82
C TYR A 115 2.34 15.71 -19.32
N TYR A 116 3.08 14.98 -20.15
CA TYR A 116 3.15 15.21 -21.60
C TYR A 116 1.79 15.21 -22.30
N PHE A 117 0.83 14.42 -21.83
CA PHE A 117 -0.51 14.33 -22.41
C PHE A 117 -1.39 15.56 -22.13
N PHE A 118 -0.95 16.51 -21.30
CA PHE A 118 -1.61 17.80 -21.06
C PHE A 118 -1.01 18.97 -21.86
N GLU A 119 0.04 18.71 -22.67
CA GLU A 119 0.79 19.75 -23.40
C GLU A 119 -0.10 20.58 -24.34
N ASP A 120 -1.05 19.94 -25.04
CA ASP A 120 -2.00 20.60 -25.95
C ASP A 120 -2.96 21.58 -25.25
N TYR A 121 -3.13 21.48 -23.93
CA TYR A 121 -4.10 22.26 -23.14
C TYR A 121 -3.45 23.35 -22.29
N PHE A 122 -2.35 23.01 -21.60
CA PHE A 122 -1.70 23.90 -20.63
C PHE A 122 -0.27 24.29 -21.02
N GLY A 123 0.23 23.80 -22.16
CA GLY A 123 1.63 23.91 -22.58
C GLY A 123 2.55 22.94 -21.82
N GLN A 124 3.81 22.86 -22.25
CA GLN A 124 4.81 22.03 -21.60
C GLN A 124 5.27 22.66 -20.28
N LYS A 125 4.65 22.24 -19.16
CA LYS A 125 5.02 22.65 -17.79
C LYS A 125 4.64 21.62 -16.74
N ASP A 126 5.17 21.79 -15.53
CA ASP A 126 4.62 21.15 -14.34
C ASP A 126 3.20 21.68 -14.07
N LEU A 127 2.30 20.80 -13.63
CA LEU A 127 0.94 21.17 -13.25
C LEU A 127 0.37 20.23 -12.17
N VAL A 128 -0.70 20.66 -11.52
CA VAL A 128 -1.44 19.82 -10.56
C VAL A 128 -2.46 18.94 -11.29
N ALA A 129 -2.13 17.66 -11.45
CA ALA A 129 -3.06 16.66 -11.98
C ALA A 129 -3.60 15.74 -10.89
N THR A 130 -4.83 15.26 -11.08
CA THR A 130 -5.42 14.20 -10.27
C THR A 130 -5.70 12.97 -11.14
N GLY A 131 -4.97 11.90 -10.90
CA GLY A 131 -5.12 10.62 -11.59
C GLY A 131 -6.06 9.67 -10.84
N THR A 132 -7.02 9.10 -11.55
CA THR A 132 -7.83 7.95 -11.13
C THR A 132 -7.17 6.68 -11.66
N TYR A 133 -6.95 5.71 -10.77
CA TYR A 133 -6.30 4.45 -11.11
C TYR A 133 -6.99 3.25 -10.48
N SER A 134 -6.72 2.08 -11.05
CA SER A 134 -7.08 0.80 -10.47
C SER A 134 -5.86 -0.10 -10.33
N ARG A 135 -5.97 -1.12 -9.47
CA ARG A 135 -4.91 -2.10 -9.23
C ARG A 135 -5.49 -3.49 -9.10
N ILE A 136 -5.05 -4.41 -9.95
CA ILE A 136 -5.22 -5.85 -9.73
C ILE A 136 -3.96 -6.34 -9.03
N PHE A 137 -4.08 -7.21 -8.02
CA PHE A 137 -2.91 -7.79 -7.36
C PHE A 137 -3.04 -9.28 -7.05
N ILE A 138 -1.89 -9.93 -6.89
CA ILE A 138 -1.74 -11.22 -6.23
C ILE A 138 -0.63 -11.12 -5.19
N GLN A 139 -0.86 -11.68 -4.00
CA GLN A 139 0.00 -11.52 -2.83
C GLN A 139 0.09 -12.84 -2.06
N PRO A 140 1.02 -13.74 -2.44
CA PRO A 140 1.50 -14.78 -1.54
C PRO A 140 2.16 -14.16 -0.29
N SER A 141 2.03 -14.86 0.83
CA SER A 141 2.57 -14.49 2.14
C SER A 141 3.07 -15.75 2.87
N PHE A 142 4.28 -15.68 3.41
CA PHE A 142 4.92 -16.76 4.15
C PHE A 142 5.32 -16.27 5.54
N GLY A 143 4.55 -16.66 6.56
CA GLY A 143 4.75 -16.27 7.95
C GLY A 143 5.25 -17.40 8.85
N GLN A 144 5.97 -17.02 9.91
CA GLN A 144 6.25 -17.90 11.04
C GLN A 144 5.00 -18.14 11.90
N ASN A 145 4.99 -19.20 12.71
CA ASN A 145 3.94 -19.48 13.69
C ASN A 145 4.50 -19.50 15.13
N ASN A 146 4.91 -18.34 15.61
CA ASN A 146 5.58 -18.12 16.89
C ASN A 146 4.68 -17.34 17.87
N ARG A 147 4.79 -17.64 19.17
CA ARG A 147 3.97 -16.98 20.21
C ARG A 147 4.42 -15.55 20.55
N ARG A 148 5.71 -15.22 20.36
CA ARG A 148 6.32 -13.94 20.80
C ARG A 148 6.59 -12.95 19.66
N PHE A 149 6.93 -13.43 18.48
CA PHE A 149 7.29 -12.60 17.33
C PHE A 149 7.05 -13.38 16.06
N ASN A 150 6.19 -12.88 15.18
CA ASN A 150 5.93 -13.47 13.87
C ASN A 150 6.54 -12.59 12.80
N LEU A 151 7.48 -13.15 12.04
CA LEU A 151 8.00 -12.54 10.83
C LEU A 151 7.27 -13.15 9.63
N ALA A 152 6.90 -12.32 8.65
CA ALA A 152 6.32 -12.77 7.40
C ALA A 152 6.90 -12.04 6.19
N PHE A 153 7.21 -12.81 5.15
CA PHE A 153 7.62 -12.29 3.84
C PHE A 153 6.45 -12.37 2.87
N SER A 154 6.14 -11.28 2.19
CA SER A 154 4.97 -11.14 1.32
C SER A 154 5.33 -10.37 0.04
N PRO A 155 5.72 -11.06 -1.04
CA PRO A 155 5.84 -10.43 -2.35
C PRO A 155 4.47 -10.26 -2.98
N ARG A 156 4.02 -9.00 -3.12
CA ARG A 156 2.87 -8.65 -3.96
C ARG A 156 3.34 -8.47 -5.40
N ILE A 157 2.53 -8.92 -6.36
CA ILE A 157 2.64 -8.55 -7.77
C ILE A 157 1.38 -7.75 -8.08
N SER A 158 1.54 -6.55 -8.62
CA SER A 158 0.44 -5.63 -8.91
C SER A 158 0.49 -5.15 -10.35
N LEU A 159 -0.67 -5.10 -11.01
CA LEU A 159 -0.87 -4.43 -12.27
C LEU A 159 -1.67 -3.16 -12.00
N VAL A 160 -1.07 -2.00 -12.26
CA VAL A 160 -1.65 -0.67 -12.00
C VAL A 160 -2.04 -0.01 -13.32
N ASP A 161 -3.29 0.41 -13.45
CA ASP A 161 -3.82 1.05 -14.66
C ASP A 161 -4.44 2.40 -14.31
N PHE A 162 -4.10 3.47 -15.04
CA PHE A 162 -4.67 4.81 -14.87
C PHE A 162 -5.77 5.03 -15.91
N SER A 163 -7.02 5.12 -15.46
CA SER A 163 -8.16 5.27 -16.36
C SER A 163 -8.33 6.70 -16.86
N GLU A 164 -8.04 7.69 -15.99
CA GLU A 164 -8.34 9.10 -16.20
C GLU A 164 -7.32 9.98 -15.45
N PHE A 165 -6.96 11.10 -16.05
CA PHE A 165 -6.25 12.20 -15.41
C PHE A 165 -7.06 13.48 -15.59
N SER A 166 -7.34 14.20 -14.51
CA SER A 166 -8.03 15.50 -14.55
C SER A 166 -7.11 16.62 -14.04
N SER A 167 -7.07 17.74 -14.74
CA SER A 167 -6.32 18.94 -14.37
C SER A 167 -7.10 20.21 -14.70
N ASN A 168 -7.06 21.19 -13.80
CA ASN A 168 -7.36 22.59 -14.08
C ASN A 168 -6.14 23.48 -13.79
N ASP A 169 -4.94 22.88 -13.71
CA ASP A 169 -3.70 23.59 -13.42
C ASP A 169 -3.74 24.39 -12.10
N ASN A 170 -4.50 23.88 -11.10
CA ASN A 170 -4.76 24.55 -9.82
C ASN A 170 -5.41 25.95 -9.95
N ASN A 171 -5.86 26.33 -11.14
CA ASN A 171 -6.43 27.64 -11.43
C ASN A 171 -7.98 27.55 -11.50
N PRO A 172 -8.72 28.17 -10.56
CA PRO A 172 -10.19 28.10 -10.54
C PRO A 172 -10.86 28.88 -11.68
N ALA A 173 -10.11 29.61 -12.51
CA ALA A 173 -10.62 30.27 -13.71
C ALA A 173 -10.47 29.42 -14.99
N LEU A 174 -9.85 28.24 -14.92
CA LEU A 174 -9.74 27.30 -16.03
C LEU A 174 -10.74 26.16 -15.88
N ASP A 175 -11.29 25.70 -17.01
CA ASP A 175 -12.08 24.48 -17.06
C ASP A 175 -11.20 23.25 -16.72
N THR A 176 -11.83 22.20 -16.20
CA THR A 176 -11.12 20.97 -15.80
C THR A 176 -11.04 20.01 -16.97
N GLU A 177 -9.87 19.93 -17.59
CA GLU A 177 -9.59 18.99 -18.67
C GLU A 177 -9.40 17.58 -18.10
N THR A 178 -10.04 16.59 -18.73
CA THR A 178 -9.95 15.18 -18.32
C THR A 178 -9.55 14.30 -19.48
N ILE A 179 -8.39 13.66 -19.35
CA ILE A 179 -7.71 12.92 -20.41
C ILE A 179 -7.56 11.46 -19.98
N LYS A 180 -7.91 10.54 -20.87
CA LYS A 180 -7.52 9.13 -20.73
C LYS A 180 -6.13 8.94 -21.35
N PRO A 181 -5.11 8.53 -20.59
CA PRO A 181 -3.77 8.35 -21.12
C PRO A 181 -3.75 7.16 -22.09
N ASN A 182 -3.08 7.29 -23.24
CA ASN A 182 -2.87 6.18 -24.17
C ASN A 182 -1.66 5.34 -23.76
N GLU A 183 -1.76 4.78 -22.56
CA GLU A 183 -0.70 4.05 -21.88
C GLU A 183 -1.06 2.58 -21.68
N LYS A 184 -0.09 1.80 -21.23
CA LYS A 184 -0.32 0.41 -20.81
C LYS A 184 -0.32 0.31 -19.29
N PRO A 185 -1.12 -0.59 -18.71
CA PRO A 185 -1.03 -0.93 -17.30
C PRO A 185 0.39 -1.34 -16.92
N ARG A 186 0.91 -0.79 -15.82
CA ARG A 186 2.30 -0.97 -15.37
C ARG A 186 2.38 -2.05 -14.30
N LEU A 187 3.29 -3.00 -14.49
CA LEU A 187 3.51 -4.14 -13.59
C LEU A 187 4.53 -3.75 -12.51
N PHE A 188 4.22 -4.07 -11.24
CA PHE A 188 5.09 -3.87 -10.09
C PHE A 188 5.32 -5.19 -9.36
N ILE A 189 6.56 -5.38 -8.91
CA ILE A 189 6.97 -6.41 -7.97
C ILE A 189 7.24 -5.71 -6.63
N GLU A 190 6.54 -6.13 -5.60
CA GLU A 190 6.39 -5.39 -4.35
C GLU A 190 6.70 -6.30 -3.14
N PRO A 191 7.98 -6.64 -2.90
CA PRO A 191 8.38 -7.47 -1.77
C PRO A 191 8.29 -6.70 -0.46
N ALA A 192 7.66 -7.30 0.55
CA ALA A 192 7.64 -6.76 1.90
C ALA A 192 7.97 -7.79 2.99
N LEU A 193 8.56 -7.28 4.07
CA LEU A 193 8.84 -7.98 5.32
C LEU A 193 7.99 -7.35 6.43
N THR A 194 7.12 -8.14 7.04
CA THR A 194 6.23 -7.72 8.13
C THR A 194 6.61 -8.40 9.44
N GLY A 195 6.84 -7.62 10.50
CA GLY A 195 6.98 -8.12 11.86
C GLY A 195 5.72 -7.85 12.67
N LYS A 196 5.21 -8.86 13.40
CA LYS A 196 4.11 -8.72 14.37
C LYS A 196 4.52 -9.25 15.75
N PHE A 197 4.18 -8.53 16.81
CA PHE A 197 4.47 -8.90 18.20
C PHE A 197 3.28 -8.57 19.12
N PRO A 198 3.01 -9.37 20.17
CA PRO A 198 1.96 -9.07 21.13
C PRO A 198 2.30 -7.82 21.95
N LEU A 199 1.31 -6.96 22.18
CA LEU A 199 1.37 -5.85 23.13
C LEU A 199 0.63 -6.23 24.41
N VAL A 200 -0.70 -6.39 24.33
CA VAL A 200 -1.56 -6.74 25.46
C VAL A 200 -2.82 -7.43 24.95
N GLY A 201 -3.16 -8.59 25.53
CA GLY A 201 -4.32 -9.38 25.13
C GLY A 201 -4.34 -9.69 23.63
N ASN A 202 -5.32 -9.11 22.94
CA ASN A 202 -5.56 -9.27 21.49
C ASN A 202 -4.92 -8.15 20.64
N LEU A 203 -4.23 -7.18 21.25
CA LEU A 203 -3.49 -6.14 20.55
C LEU A 203 -2.07 -6.59 20.23
N GLN A 204 -1.66 -6.36 18.99
CA GLN A 204 -0.34 -6.63 18.45
C GLN A 204 0.25 -5.32 17.89
N GLY A 205 1.55 -5.10 18.11
CA GLY A 205 2.32 -4.12 17.38
C GLY A 205 2.77 -4.73 16.06
N MET A 206 2.79 -3.93 14.99
CA MET A 206 3.30 -4.35 13.71
C MET A 206 4.23 -3.30 13.09
N PHE A 207 5.19 -3.77 12.30
CA PHE A 207 5.96 -2.94 11.39
C PHE A 207 6.09 -3.63 10.04
N GLN A 208 6.24 -2.86 8.97
CA GLN A 208 6.49 -3.38 7.63
C GLN A 208 7.58 -2.58 6.93
N LEU A 209 8.48 -3.30 6.25
CA LEU A 209 9.44 -2.79 5.29
C LEU A 209 9.04 -3.32 3.91
N GLY A 210 8.73 -2.45 2.97
CA GLY A 210 8.33 -2.82 1.60
C GLY A 210 9.17 -2.10 0.56
N LEU A 211 9.42 -2.77 -0.57
CA LEU A 211 9.91 -2.13 -1.78
C LEU A 211 8.81 -2.13 -2.84
N ASN A 212 8.90 -1.20 -3.79
CA ASN A 212 8.01 -1.13 -4.94
C ASN A 212 8.89 -0.98 -6.18
N ILE A 213 8.99 -2.06 -6.96
CA ILE A 213 9.91 -2.17 -8.10
C ILE A 213 9.07 -2.27 -9.37
N PRO A 214 9.09 -1.29 -10.27
CA PRO A 214 8.44 -1.43 -11.57
C PRO A 214 9.17 -2.50 -12.40
N ALA A 215 8.43 -3.27 -13.19
CA ALA A 215 8.99 -4.23 -14.13
C ALA A 215 9.50 -3.55 -15.41
N ASP A 216 8.91 -2.41 -15.77
CA ASP A 216 9.36 -1.56 -16.87
C ASP A 216 10.45 -0.57 -16.40
N SER A 217 11.37 -0.20 -17.30
CA SER A 217 12.43 0.78 -17.02
C SER A 217 11.94 2.23 -16.91
N GLU A 218 10.78 2.53 -17.50
CA GLU A 218 10.19 3.87 -17.55
C GLU A 218 8.72 3.81 -17.11
N THR A 219 8.38 4.62 -16.10
CA THR A 219 7.01 4.80 -15.60
C THR A 219 6.58 6.24 -15.83
N PHE A 220 5.46 6.45 -16.54
CA PHE A 220 4.89 7.77 -16.82
C PHE A 220 4.27 8.49 -15.60
N PHE A 221 4.44 7.93 -14.40
CA PHE A 221 3.96 8.49 -13.14
C PHE A 221 4.95 8.22 -12.00
N ASP A 222 5.02 9.17 -11.08
CA ASP A 222 5.84 9.08 -9.87
C ASP A 222 5.26 8.07 -8.85
N TYR A 223 6.15 7.26 -8.25
CA TYR A 223 5.82 6.27 -7.22
C TYR A 223 6.79 6.32 -6.02
N VAL A 224 6.40 5.73 -4.87
CA VAL A 224 7.27 5.60 -3.69
C VAL A 224 8.08 4.29 -3.78
N PRO A 225 9.43 4.30 -3.91
CA PRO A 225 10.20 3.06 -4.09
C PRO A 225 10.42 2.26 -2.79
N LEU A 226 10.53 2.94 -1.64
CA LEU A 226 10.75 2.33 -0.32
C LEU A 226 9.63 2.74 0.64
N GLN A 227 8.99 1.75 1.27
CA GLN A 227 7.92 1.93 2.24
C GLN A 227 8.35 1.44 3.62
N PHE A 228 8.32 2.35 4.59
CA PHE A 228 8.35 2.03 6.02
C PHE A 228 6.95 2.24 6.59
N ALA A 229 6.51 1.34 7.46
CA ALA A 229 5.24 1.50 8.17
C ALA A 229 5.29 0.89 9.57
N ILE A 230 4.52 1.49 10.49
CA ILE A 230 4.27 1.01 11.84
C ILE A 230 2.78 1.06 12.14
N GLY A 231 2.28 0.15 12.96
CA GLY A 231 0.86 0.11 13.28
C GLY A 231 0.52 -0.71 14.51
N ILE A 232 -0.75 -0.62 14.89
CA ILE A 232 -1.37 -1.46 15.92
C ILE A 232 -2.45 -2.29 15.24
N GLN A 233 -2.45 -3.58 15.54
CA GLN A 233 -3.43 -4.55 15.05
C GLN A 233 -4.22 -5.15 16.22
N LEU A 234 -5.54 -5.09 16.15
CA LEU A 234 -6.43 -5.97 16.88
C LEU A 234 -6.54 -7.30 16.13
N ASN A 235 -6.39 -8.41 16.84
CA ASN A 235 -6.50 -9.76 16.29
C ASN A 235 -7.32 -10.64 17.24
N THR A 236 -8.48 -11.12 16.80
CA THR A 236 -9.32 -12.02 17.62
C THR A 236 -8.76 -13.44 17.69
N GLY A 237 -7.91 -13.81 16.72
CA GLY A 237 -7.14 -15.04 16.72
C GLY A 237 -6.07 -15.03 17.81
N SER A 238 -6.20 -15.94 18.77
CA SER A 238 -5.28 -15.97 19.91
C SER A 238 -3.86 -16.39 19.48
N LEU A 239 -2.86 -15.57 19.84
CA LEU A 239 -1.46 -15.99 19.79
C LEU A 239 -1.17 -17.16 20.76
N ARG A 240 -2.08 -17.46 21.71
CA ARG A 240 -2.06 -18.73 22.44
C ARG A 240 -2.54 -19.84 21.51
N THR A 241 -1.60 -20.65 21.02
CA THR A 241 -1.88 -22.00 20.52
C THR A 241 -2.83 -22.73 21.48
N ARG A 242 -3.97 -23.22 20.98
CA ARG A 242 -4.52 -24.47 21.52
C ARG A 242 -3.40 -25.51 21.49
N VAL A 243 -3.15 -26.12 22.64
CA VAL A 243 -2.30 -27.31 22.72
C VAL A 243 -3.18 -28.45 22.21
N TYR A 244 -2.76 -29.05 21.10
CA TYR A 244 -3.13 -30.42 20.75
C TYR A 244 -2.13 -31.34 21.44
#